data_AF-A0A6P5IXD5-F1
#
_entry.id   AF-A0A6P5IXD5-F1
#
_cell.length_a   1.000
_cell.length_b   1.000
_cell.length_c   1.000
_cell.angle_alpha   90.00
_cell.angle_beta   90.00
_cell.angle_gamma   90.00
#
_symmetry.space_group_name_H-M   'P 1'
#
loop_
_entity.id
_entity.type
_entity.pdbx_description
1 polymer ?
#
loop_
_entity_poly.entity_id
_entity_poly.type
_entity_poly.pdbx_seq_one_letter_code
_entity_poly.pdbx_strand_id
1 'polypeptide(L)'
;MWQMAAKVRGVPFPRNFLQICKKILCRLFRVFVHVYIHHFDRVIVMGAEAHVNTCYKHFYYFVTEMNLIDRKELEPLKEMTSRMCH
;
A
#
# COMPACT_ATOMS: atom_id res chain seq x y z
N MET A 1 10.82 -4.74 -13.83
CA MET A 1 9.49 -4.14 -13.51
C MET A 1 8.67 -3.86 -14.77
N TRP A 2 9.26 -3.30 -15.83
CA TRP A 2 8.55 -3.07 -17.11
C TRP A 2 8.03 -4.35 -17.80
N GLN A 3 8.72 -5.49 -17.64
CA GLN A 3 8.29 -6.79 -18.21
C GLN A 3 7.02 -7.41 -17.58
N MET A 4 6.46 -6.83 -16.52
CA MET A 4 5.29 -7.39 -15.82
C MET A 4 3.98 -6.63 -16.04
N ALA A 5 4.07 -5.37 -16.50
CA ALA A 5 2.89 -4.51 -16.64
C ALA A 5 2.14 -4.74 -17.95
N ALA A 6 2.81 -5.24 -19.00
CA ALA A 6 2.20 -5.52 -20.28
C ALA A 6 1.80 -7.01 -20.38
N LYS A 7 0.55 -7.32 -20.06
CA LYS A 7 -0.03 -8.60 -20.46
C LYS A 7 -0.27 -8.57 -21.97
N VAL A 8 0.59 -9.24 -22.74
CA VAL A 8 0.26 -9.59 -24.12
C VAL A 8 -0.92 -10.57 -24.08
N ARG A 9 -1.97 -10.30 -24.86
CA ARG A 9 -3.18 -11.15 -24.89
C ARG A 9 -2.78 -12.59 -25.19
N GLY A 10 -3.18 -13.54 -24.35
CA GLY A 10 -2.84 -14.96 -24.49
C GLY A 10 -1.58 -15.42 -23.73
N VAL A 11 -0.75 -14.50 -23.20
CA VAL A 11 0.41 -14.87 -22.39
C VAL A 11 0.02 -14.94 -20.91
N PRO A 12 0.25 -16.09 -20.22
CA PRO A 12 -0.02 -16.20 -18.79
C PRO A 12 0.99 -15.35 -17.99
N PHE A 13 0.59 -14.93 -16.79
CA PHE A 13 1.52 -14.24 -15.89
C PHE A 13 2.67 -15.17 -15.47
N PRO A 14 3.85 -14.62 -15.14
CA PRO A 14 4.93 -15.40 -14.55
C PRO A 14 4.47 -16.14 -13.28
N ARG A 15 5.02 -17.34 -13.04
CA ARG A 15 4.67 -18.16 -11.85
C ARG A 15 4.90 -17.42 -10.53
N ASN A 16 5.83 -16.47 -10.50
CA ASN A 16 6.16 -15.66 -9.33
C ASN A 16 5.45 -14.29 -9.30
N PHE A 17 4.47 -14.04 -10.18
CA PHE A 17 3.77 -12.76 -10.27
C PHE A 17 3.24 -12.28 -8.91
N LEU A 18 2.53 -13.16 -8.20
CA LEU A 18 1.97 -12.83 -6.89
C LEU A 18 3.08 -12.48 -5.88
N GLN A 19 4.18 -13.22 -5.86
CA GLN A 19 5.32 -12.93 -4.98
C GLN A 19 5.91 -11.54 -5.25
N ILE A 20 5.96 -11.13 -6.51
CA ILE A 20 6.45 -9.81 -6.89
C ILE A 20 5.44 -8.72 -6.49
N CYS A 21 4.14 -8.94 -6.71
CA CYS A 21 3.10 -8.03 -6.23
C CYS A 21 3.20 -7.81 -4.72
N LYS A 22 3.34 -8.88 -3.92
CA LYS A 22 3.55 -8.78 -2.47
C LYS A 22 4.77 -7.91 -2.13
N LYS A 23 5.91 -8.12 -2.80
CA LYS A 23 7.13 -7.29 -2.61
C LYS A 23 6.90 -5.81 -2.96
N ILE A 24 6.19 -5.52 -4.05
CA ILE A 24 5.87 -4.15 -4.46
C ILE A 24 4.98 -3.48 -3.41
N LEU A 25 3.93 -4.16 -2.98
CA LEU A 25 2.96 -3.61 -2.03
C LEU A 25 3.58 -3.43 -0.64
N CYS A 26 4.42 -4.36 -0.16
CA CYS A 26 5.20 -4.17 1.07
C CYS A 26 6.10 -2.92 0.99
N ARG A 27 6.75 -2.68 -0.16
CA ARG A 27 7.58 -1.48 -0.36
C ARG A 27 6.73 -0.21 -0.40
N LEU A 28 5.55 -0.25 -1.03
CA LEU A 28 4.62 0.87 -1.06
C LEU A 28 4.07 1.19 0.33
N PHE A 29 3.80 0.19 1.17
CA PHE A 29 3.42 0.40 2.57
C PHE A 29 4.50 1.20 3.32
N ARG A 30 5.79 0.91 3.12
CA ARG A 30 6.88 1.67 3.75
C ARG A 30 6.88 3.15 3.35
N VAL A 31 6.40 3.48 2.16
CA VAL A 31 6.21 4.88 1.73
C VAL A 31 5.09 5.53 2.54
N PHE A 32 3.95 4.86 2.75
CA PHE A 32 2.90 5.37 3.64
C PHE A 32 3.41 5.60 5.06
N VAL A 33 4.14 4.62 5.62
CA VAL A 33 4.77 4.78 6.95
C VAL A 33 5.62 6.04 7.00
N HIS A 34 6.48 6.24 6.01
CA HIS A 34 7.35 7.41 5.95
C HIS A 34 6.57 8.73 5.83
N VAL A 35 5.53 8.77 4.99
CA VAL A 35 4.66 9.94 4.83
C VAL A 35 3.95 10.28 6.14
N TYR A 36 3.35 9.29 6.81
CA TYR A 36 2.60 9.51 8.04
C TYR A 36 3.47 9.85 9.24
N ILE A 37 4.66 9.25 9.36
CA ILE A 37 5.53 9.48 10.53
C ILE A 37 6.35 10.77 10.37
N HIS A 38 6.88 11.05 9.18
CA HIS A 38 7.88 12.11 9.00
C HIS A 38 7.39 13.33 8.22
N HIS A 39 6.30 13.21 7.46
CA HIS A 39 5.87 14.27 6.54
C HIS A 39 4.41 14.68 6.69
N PHE A 40 3.69 14.12 7.66
CA PHE A 40 2.26 14.35 7.78
C PHE A 40 1.91 15.81 8.11
N ASP A 41 2.71 16.48 8.94
CA ASP A 41 2.52 17.92 9.20
C ASP A 41 2.56 18.76 7.92
N ARG A 42 3.45 18.42 6.98
CA ARG A 42 3.53 19.11 5.68
C ARG A 42 2.32 18.79 4.81
N VAL A 43 1.84 17.55 4.85
CA VAL A 43 0.63 17.13 4.14
C VAL A 43 -0.60 17.91 4.66
N ILE A 44 -0.70 18.14 5.97
CA ILE A 44 -1.75 18.96 6.59
C ILE A 44 -1.63 20.42 6.15
N VAL A 45 -0.44 21.01 6.19
CA VAL A 45 -0.22 22.41 5.74
C VAL A 45 -0.63 22.61 4.28
N MET A 46 -0.50 21.57 3.44
CA MET A 46 -0.94 21.57 2.05
C MET A 46 -2.45 21.30 1.86
N GLY A 47 -3.19 20.99 2.94
CA GLY A 47 -4.60 20.59 2.87
C GLY A 47 -4.84 19.25 2.17
N ALA A 48 -3.82 18.39 2.08
CA ALA A 48 -3.85 17.16 1.29
C ALA A 48 -4.11 15.88 2.11
N GLU A 49 -4.36 16.03 3.42
CA GLU A 49 -4.59 14.93 4.36
C GLU A 49 -5.68 13.95 3.92
N ALA A 50 -6.82 14.47 3.43
CA ALA A 50 -7.95 13.65 3.00
C ALA A 50 -7.59 12.74 1.82
N HIS A 51 -6.74 13.23 0.92
CA HIS A 51 -6.26 12.44 -0.23
C HIS A 51 -5.35 11.31 0.23
N VAL A 52 -4.37 11.61 1.10
CA VAL A 52 -3.45 10.60 1.63
C VAL A 52 -4.22 9.55 2.44
N ASN A 53 -5.16 9.99 3.27
CA ASN A 53 -6.01 9.11 4.07
C ASN A 53 -6.89 8.18 3.23
N THR A 54 -7.53 8.71 2.19
CA THR A 54 -8.35 7.91 1.28
C THR A 54 -7.49 6.89 0.52
N CYS A 55 -6.33 7.32 0.03
CA CYS A 55 -5.39 6.46 -0.69
C CYS A 55 -4.87 5.32 0.21
N TYR A 56 -4.49 5.64 1.44
CA TYR A 56 -4.05 4.64 2.42
C TYR A 56 -5.16 3.67 2.80
N LYS A 57 -6.39 4.16 3.03
CA LYS A 57 -7.54 3.31 3.38
C LYS A 57 -7.85 2.30 2.26
N HIS A 58 -7.86 2.75 1.02
CA HIS A 58 -8.06 1.87 -0.13
C HIS A 58 -6.92 0.83 -0.25
N PHE A 59 -5.67 1.28 -0.10
CA PHE A 59 -4.52 0.39 -0.07
C PHE A 59 -4.66 -0.68 1.02
N TYR A 60 -4.98 -0.27 2.25
CA TYR A 60 -5.09 -1.16 3.41
C TYR A 60 -6.14 -2.24 3.20
N TYR A 61 -7.35 -1.88 2.77
CA TYR A 61 -8.39 -2.88 2.49
C TYR A 61 -7.99 -3.82 1.35
N PHE A 62 -7.41 -3.29 0.26
CA PHE A 62 -7.00 -4.12 -0.86
C PHE A 62 -5.93 -5.16 -0.46
N VAL A 63 -4.89 -4.75 0.26
CA VAL A 63 -3.80 -5.66 0.63
C VAL A 63 -4.19 -6.66 1.70
N THR A 64 -5.15 -6.32 2.56
CA THR A 64 -5.65 -7.23 3.61
C THR A 64 -6.65 -8.23 3.05
N GLU A 65 -7.63 -7.79 2.25
CA GLU A 65 -8.62 -8.65 1.60
C GLU A 65 -7.95 -9.71 0.71
N MET A 66 -6.94 -9.28 -0.08
CA MET A 66 -6.22 -10.16 -1.00
C MET A 66 -5.05 -10.91 -0.34
N ASN A 67 -4.85 -10.76 0.97
CA ASN A 67 -3.75 -11.35 1.75
C ASN A 67 -2.35 -11.14 1.10
N LEU A 68 -2.10 -9.91 0.67
CA LEU A 68 -0.89 -9.49 -0.07
C LEU A 68 0.23 -9.01 0.85
N ILE A 69 -0.08 -8.62 2.08
CA ILE A 69 0.89 -8.20 3.10
C ILE A 69 0.58 -8.92 4.41
N ASP A 70 1.61 -9.46 5.06
CA ASP A 70 1.51 -10.09 6.38
C ASP A 70 1.15 -9.02 7.44
N ARG A 71 0.24 -9.34 8.35
CA ARG A 71 -0.25 -8.41 9.38
C ARG A 71 0.89 -7.83 10.23
N LYS A 72 1.95 -8.60 10.48
CA LYS A 72 3.13 -8.11 11.23
C LYS A 72 3.82 -6.93 10.55
N GLU A 73 3.81 -6.89 9.22
CA GLU A 73 4.44 -5.82 8.45
C GLU A 73 3.62 -4.53 8.55
N LEU A 74 2.33 -4.62 8.88
CA LEU A 74 1.41 -3.48 9.01
C LEU A 74 1.40 -2.85 10.41
N GLU A 75 2.10 -3.45 11.39
CA GLU A 75 2.19 -2.95 12.77
C GLU A 75 2.58 -1.45 12.89
N PRO A 76 3.51 -0.90 12.08
CA PRO A 76 3.93 0.50 12.22
C PRO A 76 2.81 1.54 12.12
N LEU A 77 1.70 1.24 11.42
CA LEU A 77 0.55 2.14 11.28
C LEU A 77 -0.72 1.59 11.93
N LYS A 78 -0.62 0.55 12.77
CA LYS A 78 -1.77 -0.16 13.33
C LYS A 78 -2.75 0.75 14.05
N GLU A 79 -2.25 1.60 14.95
CA GLU A 79 -3.09 2.49 15.75
C GLU A 79 -3.82 3.51 14.87
N MET A 80 -3.11 4.15 13.95
CA MET A 80 -3.71 5.08 12.99
C MET A 80 -4.75 4.39 12.10
N THR A 81 -4.44 3.19 11.62
CA THR A 81 -5.35 2.38 10.81
C THR A 81 -6.64 2.08 11.57
N SER A 82 -6.52 1.74 12.85
CA SER A 82 -7.67 1.49 13.72
C SER A 82 -8.57 2.71 13.85
N ARG A 83 -8.03 3.95 13.81
CA ARG A 83 -8.82 5.19 13.90
C ARG A 83 -9.46 5.62 12.57
N MET A 84 -8.91 5.16 11.44
CA MET A 84 -9.37 5.54 10.09
C MET A 84 -10.38 4.56 9.48
N CYS A 85 -10.27 3.29 9.86
CA CYS A 85 -11.02 2.18 9.26
C CYS A 85 -12.14 1.64 10.17
N HIS A 86 -12.18 2.08 11.42
CA HIS A 86 -13.21 1.78 12.42
C HIS A 86 -13.63 3.09 13.10
#